data_AF-A0A7W1L7I3-F1
#
_entry.id   AF-A0A7W1L7I3-F1
#
_cell.length_a   1.000
_cell.length_b   1.000
_cell.length_c   1.000
_cell.angle_alpha   90.00
_cell.angle_beta   90.00
_cell.angle_gamma   90.00
#
_symmetry.space_group_name_H-M   'P 1'
#
loop_
_entity.id
_entity.type
_entity.pdbx_description
1 polymer ?
#
loop_
_entity_poly.entity_id
_entity_poly.type
_entity_poly.pdbx_seq_one_letter_code
_entity_poly.pdbx_strand_id
1 'polypeptide(L)'
;MAALAFGAQLCRAEDIDIFAGVPSTNDLPNVLIVWDSSANWGADIPVPHCSFTDGGTPKASNPDKEQGKKFAIEKCAIHNVIHALPVNADGTARFNIGLMLFNESSSPQGGYPRIQFVPLTDANKAVLKAAIRNITIAGDKANNAPYAQALQEAYLIFAKAAPYRGTLATKWDPAAVASGKYVGAPGTGCGNNHIIFVSNGSPTENNTSAEALLTADGGNTTQIAYPSAYITNSDQSNWSDEFARFLRGVDVSSKDGVQSITTHTVAVTGASSDNLYPNFMRAIATHGGGQYYAASDVDALAKALLNIFNSIQAVNSVFASASLPISVSAQGTYKNQVFVGMFRPDALARPRWVGNLKQYQIVYDRATDSLALGDSLGNPALNSATGFFHPSAISYWTTDSTFWINNPSGTPASASDRPDGDVVEKGSVAQLLRSAYATSQATRPVFTCIGCPDGTTLSASMSERLVDTNPAITSAMLGTSTATERAALINWLRGADNNDDELGP
;
A
#
# COMPACT_ATOMS: atom_id res chain seq x y z
N MET A 1 32.59 -11.47 -48.65
CA MET A 1 32.63 -11.88 -47.23
C MET A 1 32.04 -10.76 -46.41
N ALA A 2 30.77 -10.89 -46.01
CA ALA A 2 30.09 -9.92 -45.15
C ALA A 2 30.35 -10.31 -43.70
N ALA A 3 30.90 -9.38 -42.91
CA ALA A 3 31.16 -9.57 -41.49
C ALA A 3 29.86 -9.35 -40.70
N LEU A 4 29.40 -10.41 -40.01
CA LEU A 4 28.32 -10.33 -39.02
C LEU A 4 28.86 -9.63 -37.77
N ALA A 5 28.30 -8.46 -37.43
CA ALA A 5 28.44 -7.85 -36.12
C ALA A 5 27.30 -8.36 -35.22
N PHE A 6 27.63 -9.19 -34.22
CA PHE A 6 26.72 -9.48 -33.11
C PHE A 6 26.86 -8.36 -32.09
N GLY A 7 25.82 -7.52 -31.98
CA GLY A 7 25.68 -6.57 -30.88
C GLY A 7 25.46 -7.33 -29.57
N ALA A 8 26.27 -7.03 -28.56
CA ALA A 8 26.05 -7.51 -27.21
C ALA A 8 24.72 -6.94 -26.68
N GLN A 9 23.75 -7.82 -26.40
CA GLN A 9 22.52 -7.45 -25.72
C GLN A 9 22.86 -7.00 -24.29
N LEU A 10 22.31 -5.84 -23.91
CA LEU A 10 22.20 -5.42 -22.51
C LEU A 10 21.44 -6.49 -21.74
N CYS A 11 22.13 -7.21 -20.85
CA CYS A 11 21.47 -8.01 -19.83
C CYS A 11 20.77 -7.04 -18.87
N ARG A 12 19.44 -6.96 -18.96
CA ARG A 12 18.62 -6.39 -17.88
C ARG A 12 18.44 -7.49 -16.86
N ALA A 13 18.77 -7.20 -15.60
CA ALA A 13 18.38 -8.06 -14.50
C ALA A 13 16.86 -8.20 -14.52
N GLU A 14 16.39 -9.42 -14.77
CA GLU A 14 14.98 -9.77 -14.66
C GLU A 14 14.63 -10.05 -13.20
N ASP A 15 13.39 -9.68 -12.90
CA ASP A 15 12.66 -9.73 -11.66
C ASP A 15 12.80 -11.07 -10.92
N ILE A 16 12.96 -11.01 -9.59
CA ILE A 16 12.99 -12.20 -8.74
C ILE A 16 11.55 -12.46 -8.30
N ASP A 17 10.75 -13.08 -9.16
CA ASP A 17 9.45 -13.61 -8.75
C ASP A 17 9.65 -14.79 -7.78
N ILE A 18 9.59 -14.51 -6.48
CA ILE A 18 9.49 -15.53 -5.43
C ILE A 18 8.01 -15.86 -5.19
N PHE A 19 7.64 -17.09 -5.53
CA PHE A 19 6.31 -17.62 -5.26
C PHE A 19 6.15 -17.89 -3.75
N ALA A 20 5.18 -17.23 -3.13
CA ALA A 20 4.77 -17.48 -1.75
C ALA A 20 3.69 -18.59 -1.70
N GLY A 21 3.90 -19.57 -0.83
CA GLY A 21 2.81 -20.40 -0.29
C GLY A 21 2.08 -19.63 0.82
N VAL A 22 0.76 -19.56 0.74
CA VAL A 22 -0.10 -18.82 1.67
C VAL A 22 -0.17 -19.57 3.01
N PRO A 23 0.17 -18.97 4.17
CA PRO A 23 -0.10 -19.56 5.47
C PRO A 23 -1.63 -19.52 5.76
N SER A 24 -2.11 -20.53 6.48
CA SER A 24 -3.53 -20.88 6.62
C SER A 24 -4.37 -20.00 7.56
N THR A 25 -4.01 -18.74 7.79
CA THR A 25 -4.82 -17.79 8.59
C THR A 25 -5.25 -16.62 7.71
N ASN A 26 -6.39 -16.82 7.07
CA ASN A 26 -6.87 -16.11 5.88
C ASN A 26 -7.76 -14.90 6.24
N ASP A 27 -7.18 -13.76 6.61
CA ASP A 27 -7.90 -12.47 6.56
C ASP A 27 -7.34 -11.66 5.38
N LEU A 28 -8.03 -11.78 4.25
CA LEU A 28 -7.71 -11.05 3.03
C LEU A 28 -7.83 -9.54 3.28
N PRO A 29 -6.94 -8.70 2.70
CA PRO A 29 -7.13 -7.26 2.73
C PRO A 29 -8.48 -6.84 2.12
N ASN A 30 -9.14 -5.89 2.78
CA ASN A 30 -10.46 -5.38 2.42
C ASN A 30 -10.32 -4.04 1.71
N VAL A 31 -10.74 -3.97 0.45
CA VAL A 31 -10.62 -2.76 -0.38
C VAL A 31 -12.00 -2.27 -0.82
N LEU A 32 -12.40 -1.09 -0.34
CA LEU A 32 -13.60 -0.39 -0.81
C LEU A 32 -13.21 0.64 -1.86
N ILE A 33 -13.71 0.47 -3.08
CA ILE A 33 -13.59 1.50 -4.11
C ILE A 33 -14.74 2.48 -3.93
N VAL A 34 -14.43 3.74 -3.62
CA VAL A 34 -15.39 4.84 -3.61
C VAL A 34 -15.24 5.58 -4.93
N TRP A 35 -16.23 5.44 -5.81
CA TRP A 35 -16.21 6.06 -7.13
C TRP A 35 -17.13 7.28 -7.16
N ASP A 36 -16.53 8.44 -7.40
CA ASP A 36 -17.21 9.71 -7.56
C ASP A 36 -18.18 9.68 -8.74
N SER A 37 -19.47 9.55 -8.42
CA SER A 37 -20.56 9.56 -9.40
C SER A 37 -21.17 10.94 -9.62
N SER A 38 -20.52 12.01 -9.15
CA SER A 38 -21.01 13.38 -9.32
C SER A 38 -21.02 13.80 -10.79
N ALA A 39 -21.74 14.88 -11.09
CA ALA A 39 -21.93 15.34 -12.47
C ALA A 39 -20.62 15.62 -13.24
N ASN A 40 -19.49 15.88 -12.56
CA ASN A 40 -18.23 16.19 -13.22
C ASN A 40 -17.63 14.98 -13.98
N TRP A 41 -18.07 13.74 -13.69
CA TRP A 41 -17.70 12.57 -14.49
C TRP A 41 -18.16 12.67 -15.95
N GLY A 42 -19.11 13.56 -16.26
CA GLY A 42 -19.59 13.84 -17.61
C GLY A 42 -18.81 14.93 -18.35
N ALA A 43 -17.75 15.46 -17.73
CA ALA A 43 -16.86 16.44 -18.35
C ALA A 43 -16.13 15.82 -19.56
N ASP A 44 -16.01 16.61 -20.63
CA ASP A 44 -15.22 16.23 -21.81
C ASP A 44 -13.74 16.21 -21.49
N ILE A 45 -13.05 15.23 -22.06
CA ILE A 45 -11.62 15.05 -21.92
C ILE A 45 -11.03 14.55 -23.26
N PRO A 46 -10.00 15.20 -23.82
CA PRO A 46 -9.49 14.90 -25.15
C PRO A 46 -8.56 13.68 -25.15
N VAL A 47 -9.08 12.51 -24.78
CA VAL A 47 -8.33 11.24 -24.79
C VAL A 47 -8.93 10.24 -25.77
N PRO A 48 -8.13 9.27 -26.25
CA PRO A 48 -8.63 8.18 -27.08
C PRO A 48 -9.78 7.42 -26.43
N HIS A 49 -10.69 6.88 -27.26
CA HIS A 49 -11.74 5.99 -26.77
C HIS A 49 -11.13 4.77 -26.08
N CYS A 50 -11.72 4.38 -24.96
CA CYS A 50 -11.25 3.25 -24.18
C CYS A 50 -12.03 1.97 -24.50
N SER A 51 -11.42 0.83 -24.23
CA SER A 51 -12.03 -0.50 -24.35
C SER A 51 -11.81 -1.32 -23.08
N PHE A 52 -12.72 -2.26 -22.87
CA PHE A 52 -12.56 -3.24 -21.80
C PHE A 52 -11.64 -4.37 -22.26
N THR A 53 -10.77 -4.84 -21.39
CA THR A 53 -9.76 -5.87 -21.72
C THR A 53 -10.35 -7.23 -22.11
N ASP A 54 -11.54 -7.57 -21.61
CA ASP A 54 -12.32 -8.75 -22.00
C ASP A 54 -13.43 -8.43 -23.03
N GLY A 55 -13.31 -7.31 -23.74
CA GLY A 55 -14.12 -7.00 -24.92
C GLY A 55 -15.28 -6.03 -24.68
N GLY A 56 -15.66 -5.31 -25.73
CA GLY A 56 -16.65 -4.24 -25.68
C GLY A 56 -16.06 -2.89 -25.25
N THR A 57 -16.90 -1.86 -25.26
CA THR A 57 -16.50 -0.48 -24.99
C THR A 57 -17.61 0.28 -24.27
N PRO A 58 -17.29 1.36 -23.51
CA PRO A 58 -18.27 2.36 -23.12
C PRO A 58 -19.00 2.96 -24.32
N LYS A 59 -20.20 3.49 -24.08
CA LYS A 59 -21.10 3.97 -25.13
C LYS A 59 -20.48 5.13 -25.92
N ALA A 60 -20.38 4.96 -27.24
CA ALA A 60 -19.66 5.91 -28.12
C ALA A 60 -20.54 6.96 -28.80
N SER A 61 -21.86 6.80 -28.79
CA SER A 61 -22.83 7.63 -29.50
C SER A 61 -24.04 7.98 -28.64
N ASN A 62 -24.78 9.01 -29.05
CA ASN A 62 -25.96 9.53 -28.34
C ASN A 62 -27.21 8.65 -28.52
N PRO A 63 -28.17 8.69 -27.58
CA PRO A 63 -28.12 9.39 -26.27
C PRO A 63 -27.14 8.74 -25.29
N ASP A 64 -26.67 9.44 -24.26
CA ASP A 64 -25.76 8.92 -23.20
C ASP A 64 -24.35 8.54 -23.66
N LYS A 65 -23.74 9.33 -24.55
CA LYS A 65 -22.33 9.14 -24.94
C LYS A 65 -21.41 9.20 -23.70
N GLU A 66 -20.73 8.08 -23.42
CA GLU A 66 -19.75 7.93 -22.34
C GLU A 66 -18.34 8.22 -22.83
N GLN A 67 -18.01 7.79 -24.05
CA GLN A 67 -16.67 7.95 -24.63
C GLN A 67 -16.29 9.43 -24.81
N GLY A 68 -15.01 9.74 -24.55
CA GLY A 68 -14.50 11.12 -24.53
C GLY A 68 -14.93 11.91 -23.30
N LYS A 69 -15.53 11.26 -22.31
CA LYS A 69 -15.82 11.81 -20.98
C LYS A 69 -14.94 11.15 -19.92
N LYS A 70 -14.74 11.84 -18.79
CA LYS A 70 -14.02 11.25 -17.63
C LYS A 70 -14.61 9.92 -17.18
N PHE A 71 -15.94 9.81 -17.24
CA PHE A 71 -16.68 8.60 -16.92
C PHE A 71 -16.18 7.37 -17.69
N ALA A 72 -15.88 7.49 -18.98
CA ALA A 72 -15.36 6.36 -19.75
C ALA A 72 -13.96 5.94 -19.26
N ILE A 73 -13.09 6.90 -18.94
CA ILE A 73 -11.75 6.63 -18.40
C ILE A 73 -11.85 5.84 -17.10
N GLU A 74 -12.65 6.33 -16.17
CA GLU A 74 -12.89 5.69 -14.86
C GLU A 74 -13.47 4.29 -15.01
N LYS A 75 -14.57 4.18 -15.78
CA LYS A 75 -15.27 2.93 -16.01
C LYS A 75 -14.35 1.88 -16.64
N CYS A 76 -13.57 2.25 -17.65
CA CYS A 76 -12.61 1.36 -18.30
C CYS A 76 -11.48 0.96 -17.35
N ALA A 77 -10.86 1.93 -16.66
CA ALA A 77 -9.72 1.64 -15.80
C ALA A 77 -10.11 0.76 -14.62
N ILE A 78 -11.18 1.09 -13.89
CA ILE A 78 -11.66 0.27 -12.76
C ILE A 78 -12.00 -1.14 -13.26
N HIS A 79 -12.71 -1.27 -14.37
CA HIS A 79 -13.03 -2.56 -14.97
C HIS A 79 -11.77 -3.38 -15.31
N ASN A 80 -10.80 -2.75 -16.00
CA ASN A 80 -9.58 -3.41 -16.47
C ASN A 80 -8.65 -3.78 -15.32
N VAL A 81 -8.64 -3.00 -14.24
CA VAL A 81 -7.93 -3.34 -13.00
C VAL A 81 -8.55 -4.57 -12.36
N ILE A 82 -9.88 -4.61 -12.17
CA ILE A 82 -10.56 -5.80 -11.64
C ILE A 82 -10.30 -7.04 -12.49
N HIS A 83 -10.21 -6.88 -13.82
CA HIS A 83 -9.82 -7.95 -14.72
C HIS A 83 -8.38 -8.44 -14.47
N ALA A 84 -7.43 -7.51 -14.30
CA ALA A 84 -6.00 -7.79 -14.19
C ALA A 84 -5.56 -8.27 -12.78
N LEU A 85 -6.31 -7.97 -11.72
CA LEU A 85 -5.94 -8.37 -10.37
C LEU A 85 -5.79 -9.89 -10.25
N PRO A 86 -4.72 -10.41 -9.64
CA PRO A 86 -4.48 -11.85 -9.58
C PRO A 86 -5.42 -12.56 -8.59
N VAL A 87 -5.72 -13.82 -8.89
CA VAL A 87 -6.21 -14.82 -7.92
C VAL A 87 -5.07 -15.78 -7.58
N ASN A 88 -5.20 -16.54 -6.50
CA ASN A 88 -4.28 -17.62 -6.21
C ASN A 88 -4.40 -18.75 -7.25
N ALA A 89 -3.36 -19.59 -7.35
CA ALA A 89 -3.33 -20.69 -8.31
C ALA A 89 -4.47 -21.72 -8.09
N ASP A 90 -4.99 -21.79 -6.86
CA ASP A 90 -6.14 -22.62 -6.48
C ASP A 90 -7.51 -21.94 -6.72
N GLY A 91 -7.52 -20.74 -7.30
CA GLY A 91 -8.72 -19.94 -7.57
C GLY A 91 -9.24 -19.15 -6.37
N THR A 92 -8.56 -19.20 -5.21
CA THR A 92 -8.95 -18.42 -4.04
C THR A 92 -8.60 -16.94 -4.21
N ALA A 93 -9.37 -16.09 -3.54
CA ALA A 93 -9.21 -14.64 -3.62
C ALA A 93 -7.96 -14.17 -2.87
N ARG A 94 -7.37 -13.06 -3.34
CA ARG A 94 -6.30 -12.32 -2.65
C ARG A 94 -6.79 -11.05 -1.94
N PHE A 95 -8.00 -10.62 -2.25
CA PHE A 95 -8.63 -9.42 -1.73
C PHE A 95 -10.11 -9.63 -1.52
N ASN A 96 -10.70 -8.90 -0.58
CA ASN A 96 -12.12 -8.61 -0.57
C ASN A 96 -12.33 -7.25 -1.21
N ILE A 97 -13.24 -7.13 -2.19
CA ILE A 97 -13.50 -5.86 -2.88
C ILE A 97 -14.97 -5.48 -2.76
N GLY A 98 -15.24 -4.23 -2.39
CA GLY A 98 -16.55 -3.58 -2.46
C GLY A 98 -16.51 -2.36 -3.39
N LEU A 99 -17.70 -1.91 -3.83
CA LEU A 99 -17.86 -0.69 -4.64
C LEU A 99 -18.93 0.20 -4.03
N MET A 100 -18.61 1.48 -3.89
CA MET A 100 -19.51 2.52 -3.39
C MET A 100 -19.65 3.64 -4.44
N LEU A 101 -20.86 4.17 -4.57
CA LEU A 101 -21.16 5.37 -5.36
C LEU A 101 -21.82 6.42 -4.47
N PHE A 102 -21.94 7.65 -4.95
CA PHE A 102 -22.72 8.66 -4.24
C PHE A 102 -24.21 8.50 -4.51
N ASN A 103 -25.00 8.85 -3.50
CA ASN A 103 -26.45 8.88 -3.56
C ASN A 103 -26.93 9.74 -4.74
N GLU A 104 -27.84 9.16 -5.53
CA GLU A 104 -28.37 9.76 -6.76
C GLU A 104 -29.18 11.04 -6.47
N SER A 105 -29.44 11.82 -7.51
CA SER A 105 -30.08 13.14 -7.48
C SER A 105 -31.33 13.31 -6.60
N SER A 106 -32.10 12.24 -6.35
CA SER A 106 -33.32 12.24 -5.53
C SER A 106 -33.11 11.82 -4.07
N SER A 107 -31.87 11.48 -3.70
CA SER A 107 -31.51 10.92 -2.39
C SER A 107 -30.67 11.92 -1.58
N PRO A 108 -30.72 11.85 -0.23
CA PRO A 108 -29.87 12.68 0.62
C PRO A 108 -28.38 12.49 0.32
N GLN A 109 -27.59 13.56 0.43
CA GLN A 109 -26.14 13.55 0.20
C GLN A 109 -25.43 12.48 1.03
N GLY A 110 -24.63 11.61 0.42
CA GLY A 110 -23.90 10.53 1.07
C GLY A 110 -23.43 9.49 0.06
N GLY A 111 -22.86 8.40 0.55
CA GLY A 111 -22.50 7.23 -0.24
C GLY A 111 -23.49 6.10 -0.05
N TYR A 112 -23.50 5.13 -0.97
CA TYR A 112 -24.19 3.86 -0.80
C TYR A 112 -23.37 2.69 -1.39
N PRO A 113 -23.40 1.50 -0.78
CA PRO A 113 -22.74 0.33 -1.34
C PRO A 113 -23.46 -0.09 -2.63
N ARG A 114 -22.80 0.04 -3.77
CA ARG A 114 -23.28 -0.42 -5.06
C ARG A 114 -23.06 -1.93 -5.22
N ILE A 115 -21.96 -2.43 -4.66
CA ILE A 115 -21.65 -3.85 -4.54
C ILE A 115 -21.06 -4.05 -3.14
N GLN A 116 -21.67 -4.95 -2.38
CA GLN A 116 -21.16 -5.39 -1.09
C GLN A 116 -19.78 -6.05 -1.25
N PHE A 117 -18.97 -6.01 -0.20
CA PHE A 117 -17.69 -6.73 -0.19
C PHE A 117 -17.84 -8.20 -0.58
N VAL A 118 -17.10 -8.60 -1.61
CA VAL A 118 -16.98 -10.00 -2.03
C VAL A 118 -15.51 -10.41 -2.13
N PRO A 119 -15.17 -11.67 -1.82
CA PRO A 119 -13.82 -12.18 -2.08
C PRO A 119 -13.60 -12.23 -3.59
N LEU A 120 -12.52 -11.63 -4.07
CA LEU A 120 -12.22 -11.48 -5.49
C LEU A 120 -11.75 -12.80 -6.15
N THR A 121 -12.65 -13.78 -6.22
CA THR A 121 -12.50 -14.99 -7.05
C THR A 121 -12.81 -14.69 -8.51
N ASP A 122 -12.49 -15.60 -9.43
CA ASP A 122 -12.81 -15.38 -10.86
C ASP A 122 -14.32 -15.22 -11.12
N ALA A 123 -15.17 -15.93 -10.35
CA ALA A 123 -16.62 -15.76 -10.41
C ALA A 123 -17.05 -14.36 -9.95
N ASN A 124 -16.51 -13.88 -8.83
CA ASN A 124 -16.86 -12.57 -8.29
C ASN A 124 -16.26 -11.42 -9.13
N LYS A 125 -15.11 -11.61 -9.78
CA LYS A 125 -14.61 -10.67 -10.80
C LYS A 125 -15.61 -10.50 -11.94
N ALA A 126 -16.23 -11.59 -12.42
CA ALA A 126 -17.24 -11.50 -13.46
C ALA A 126 -18.45 -10.67 -13.02
N VAL A 127 -18.91 -10.86 -11.77
CA VAL A 127 -20.00 -10.07 -11.17
C VAL A 127 -19.64 -8.58 -11.07
N LEU A 128 -18.47 -8.25 -10.50
CA LEU A 128 -18.02 -6.86 -10.35
C LEU A 128 -17.87 -6.17 -11.71
N LYS A 129 -17.22 -6.82 -12.67
CA LYS A 129 -17.04 -6.29 -14.02
C LYS A 129 -18.37 -6.05 -14.72
N ALA A 130 -19.32 -6.97 -14.60
CA ALA A 130 -20.66 -6.80 -15.15
C ALA A 130 -21.41 -5.62 -14.50
N ALA A 131 -21.30 -5.47 -13.17
CA ALA A 131 -21.87 -4.33 -12.47
C ALA A 131 -21.26 -3.00 -12.94
N ILE A 132 -19.93 -2.91 -13.05
CA ILE A 132 -19.22 -1.73 -13.54
C ILE A 132 -19.64 -1.36 -14.97
N ARG A 133 -19.80 -2.37 -15.85
CA ARG A 133 -20.28 -2.16 -17.23
C ARG A 133 -21.68 -1.57 -17.28
N ASN A 134 -22.54 -1.97 -16.35
CA ASN A 134 -23.95 -1.57 -16.30
C ASN A 134 -24.18 -0.22 -15.60
N ILE A 135 -23.17 0.35 -14.95
CA ILE A 135 -23.22 1.74 -14.47
C ILE A 135 -23.23 2.66 -15.69
N THR A 136 -24.15 3.62 -15.71
CA THR A 136 -24.37 4.54 -16.84
C THR A 136 -24.21 5.99 -16.42
N ILE A 137 -23.65 6.80 -17.31
CA ILE A 137 -23.38 8.23 -17.08
C ILE A 137 -24.61 9.06 -16.67
N ALA A 138 -25.80 8.67 -17.14
CA ALA A 138 -27.06 9.35 -16.82
C ALA A 138 -27.83 8.64 -15.70
N GLY A 139 -27.81 7.31 -15.67
CA GLY A 139 -28.60 6.54 -14.73
C GLY A 139 -28.06 6.62 -13.31
N ASP A 140 -26.74 6.58 -13.12
CA ASP A 140 -26.11 6.42 -11.80
C ASP A 140 -25.46 7.72 -11.28
N LYS A 141 -25.83 8.86 -11.89
CA LYS A 141 -25.27 10.17 -11.60
C LYS A 141 -25.83 10.75 -10.30
N ALA A 142 -24.93 11.25 -9.45
CA ALA A 142 -25.25 12.06 -8.29
C ALA A 142 -25.25 13.56 -8.64
N ASN A 143 -26.09 14.33 -7.94
CA ASN A 143 -26.13 15.80 -8.08
C ASN A 143 -25.01 16.51 -7.31
N ASN A 144 -24.46 15.83 -6.30
CA ASN A 144 -23.50 16.38 -5.36
C ASN A 144 -22.26 15.49 -5.35
N ALA A 145 -21.16 16.00 -4.83
CA ALA A 145 -19.95 15.27 -4.53
C ALA A 145 -19.73 15.24 -3.00
N PRO A 146 -20.53 14.44 -2.25
CA PRO A 146 -20.54 14.40 -0.79
C PRO A 146 -19.41 13.55 -0.22
N TYR A 147 -18.17 14.00 -0.39
CA TYR A 147 -16.98 13.21 -0.09
C TYR A 147 -16.88 12.84 1.39
N ALA A 148 -17.10 13.79 2.31
CA ALA A 148 -16.99 13.54 3.74
C ALA A 148 -18.11 12.61 4.21
N GLN A 149 -19.34 12.85 3.77
CA GLN A 149 -20.48 11.97 4.05
C GLN A 149 -20.34 10.58 3.42
N ALA A 150 -19.68 10.46 2.27
CA ALA A 150 -19.37 9.17 1.65
C ALA A 150 -18.30 8.40 2.44
N LEU A 151 -17.24 9.09 2.91
CA LEU A 151 -16.24 8.50 3.81
C LEU A 151 -16.86 8.07 5.14
N GLN A 152 -17.84 8.81 5.63
CA GLN A 152 -18.62 8.43 6.82
C GLN A 152 -19.43 7.15 6.58
N GLU A 153 -20.11 7.01 5.44
CA GLU A 153 -20.82 5.77 5.14
C GLU A 153 -19.83 4.59 4.99
N ALA A 154 -18.66 4.82 4.38
CA ALA A 154 -17.59 3.83 4.30
C ALA A 154 -17.11 3.39 5.69
N TYR A 155 -16.93 4.34 6.63
CA TYR A 155 -16.65 4.04 8.04
C TYR A 155 -17.69 3.08 8.62
N LEU A 156 -18.99 3.37 8.45
CA LEU A 156 -20.06 2.52 8.95
C LEU A 156 -20.05 1.11 8.34
N ILE A 157 -19.70 0.98 7.05
CA ILE A 157 -19.57 -0.32 6.38
C ILE A 157 -18.47 -1.16 7.02
N PHE A 158 -17.28 -0.58 7.24
CA PHE A 158 -16.16 -1.28 7.90
C PHE A 158 -16.45 -1.59 9.37
N ALA A 159 -17.08 -0.65 10.08
CA ALA A 159 -17.47 -0.79 11.49
C ALA A 159 -18.67 -1.73 11.70
N LYS A 160 -19.28 -2.23 10.61
CA LYS A 160 -20.50 -3.05 10.66
C LYS A 160 -21.61 -2.38 11.47
N ALA A 161 -21.70 -1.05 11.34
CA ALA A 161 -22.65 -0.21 12.04
C ALA A 161 -23.98 -0.10 11.27
N ALA A 162 -24.98 0.54 11.87
CA ALA A 162 -26.23 0.82 11.19
C ALA A 162 -26.00 1.82 10.04
N PRO A 163 -26.57 1.59 8.84
CA PRO A 163 -26.50 2.55 7.75
C PRO A 163 -27.05 3.93 8.16
N TYR A 164 -26.40 5.00 7.70
CA TYR A 164 -26.92 6.36 7.89
C TYR A 164 -27.72 6.80 6.67
N ARG A 165 -27.09 6.85 5.50
CA ARG A 165 -27.72 7.23 4.22
C ARG A 165 -27.51 6.22 3.11
N GLY A 166 -26.74 5.15 3.33
CA GLY A 166 -26.39 4.18 2.30
C GLY A 166 -27.49 3.20 1.90
N THR A 167 -28.66 3.22 2.56
CA THR A 167 -29.84 2.44 2.14
C THR A 167 -30.98 3.30 1.61
N LEU A 168 -30.74 4.61 1.41
CA LEU A 168 -31.78 5.55 1.00
C LEU A 168 -31.89 5.71 -0.53
N ALA A 169 -30.81 5.42 -1.27
CA ALA A 169 -30.86 5.33 -2.72
C ALA A 169 -31.63 4.08 -3.17
N THR A 170 -32.05 4.00 -4.43
CA THR A 170 -32.77 2.81 -4.94
C THR A 170 -31.84 1.70 -5.46
N LYS A 171 -30.57 2.04 -5.64
CA LYS A 171 -29.57 1.22 -6.34
C LYS A 171 -28.50 0.60 -5.45
N TRP A 172 -28.65 0.74 -4.14
CA TRP A 172 -27.80 0.07 -3.17
C TRP A 172 -27.95 -1.45 -3.24
N ASP A 173 -26.90 -2.16 -2.85
CA ASP A 173 -26.87 -3.61 -2.79
C ASP A 173 -27.58 -4.11 -1.52
N PRO A 174 -28.75 -4.78 -1.63
CA PRO A 174 -29.46 -5.30 -0.46
C PRO A 174 -28.66 -6.30 0.36
N ALA A 175 -27.68 -6.99 -0.24
CA ALA A 175 -26.81 -7.91 0.47
C ALA A 175 -25.81 -7.21 1.40
N ALA A 176 -25.65 -5.89 1.29
CA ALA A 176 -24.75 -5.12 2.14
C ALA A 176 -25.27 -5.00 3.59
N VAL A 177 -26.58 -5.17 3.83
CA VAL A 177 -27.20 -4.96 5.13
C VAL A 177 -27.92 -6.23 5.60
N ALA A 178 -27.60 -6.66 6.81
CA ALA A 178 -28.30 -7.74 7.49
C ALA A 178 -28.61 -7.34 8.93
N SER A 179 -29.84 -7.62 9.38
CA SER A 179 -30.29 -7.29 10.74
C SER A 179 -30.12 -5.80 11.11
N GLY A 180 -30.33 -4.90 10.14
CA GLY A 180 -30.25 -3.45 10.35
C GLY A 180 -28.83 -2.87 10.45
N LYS A 181 -27.80 -3.67 10.16
CA LYS A 181 -26.39 -3.24 10.17
C LYS A 181 -25.69 -3.67 8.89
N TYR A 182 -24.61 -2.98 8.55
CA TYR A 182 -23.73 -3.43 7.48
C TYR A 182 -23.12 -4.79 7.80
N VAL A 183 -23.10 -5.67 6.80
CA VAL A 183 -22.41 -6.96 6.87
C VAL A 183 -20.88 -6.75 6.90
N GLY A 184 -20.41 -5.70 6.20
CA GLY A 184 -18.99 -5.36 6.07
C GLY A 184 -18.20 -6.42 5.32
N ALA A 185 -16.88 -6.33 5.34
CA ALA A 185 -16.05 -7.32 4.65
C ALA A 185 -16.15 -8.72 5.28
N PRO A 186 -16.12 -9.79 4.46
CA PRO A 186 -16.08 -11.16 4.95
C PRO A 186 -14.73 -11.45 5.61
N GLY A 187 -14.72 -12.33 6.62
CA GLY A 187 -13.52 -12.67 7.39
C GLY A 187 -13.72 -12.44 8.89
N THR A 188 -12.64 -12.61 9.65
CA THR A 188 -12.69 -12.54 11.13
C THR A 188 -12.51 -11.12 11.68
N GLY A 189 -12.19 -10.15 10.81
CA GLY A 189 -12.08 -8.72 11.12
C GLY A 189 -10.66 -8.23 11.36
N CYS A 190 -9.64 -9.08 11.24
CA CYS A 190 -8.22 -8.72 11.39
C CYS A 190 -7.56 -8.29 10.06
N GLY A 191 -8.30 -8.36 8.95
CA GLY A 191 -7.82 -7.92 7.64
C GLY A 191 -7.65 -6.40 7.57
N ASN A 192 -6.58 -5.95 6.94
CA ASN A 192 -6.31 -4.52 6.74
C ASN A 192 -7.41 -3.87 5.88
N ASN A 193 -7.90 -2.72 6.32
CA ASN A 193 -9.01 -2.00 5.67
C ASN A 193 -8.50 -0.83 4.83
N HIS A 194 -8.92 -0.76 3.57
CA HIS A 194 -8.48 0.25 2.62
C HIS A 194 -9.67 0.87 1.87
N ILE A 195 -9.63 2.18 1.71
CA ILE A 195 -10.47 2.93 0.79
C ILE A 195 -9.61 3.37 -0.40
N ILE A 196 -10.11 3.14 -1.62
CA ILE A 196 -9.57 3.76 -2.83
C ILE A 196 -10.62 4.74 -3.34
N PHE A 197 -10.37 6.03 -3.12
CA PHE A 197 -11.27 7.10 -3.54
C PHE A 197 -10.89 7.58 -4.94
N VAL A 198 -11.70 7.25 -5.95
CA VAL A 198 -11.55 7.73 -7.32
C VAL A 198 -12.42 8.97 -7.51
N SER A 199 -11.78 10.12 -7.63
CA SER A 199 -12.42 11.44 -7.74
C SER A 199 -12.26 12.00 -9.14
N ASN A 200 -13.29 12.68 -9.65
CA ASN A 200 -13.21 13.43 -10.90
C ASN A 200 -13.36 14.94 -10.72
N GLY A 201 -13.55 15.49 -9.52
CA GLY A 201 -13.76 16.92 -9.32
C GLY A 201 -13.66 17.38 -7.87
N SER A 202 -13.97 18.65 -7.64
CA SER A 202 -14.08 19.19 -6.29
C SER A 202 -15.31 18.65 -5.54
N PRO A 203 -15.20 18.46 -4.20
CA PRO A 203 -16.34 18.11 -3.38
C PRO A 203 -17.41 19.22 -3.41
N THR A 204 -18.66 18.81 -3.31
CA THR A 204 -19.83 19.69 -3.19
C THR A 204 -20.82 19.05 -2.24
N GLU A 205 -20.88 19.55 -1.00
CA GLU A 205 -21.70 18.95 0.04
C GLU A 205 -22.13 19.95 1.12
N ASN A 206 -23.04 19.51 1.99
CA ASN A 206 -23.41 20.29 3.17
C ASN A 206 -22.37 20.11 4.27
N ASN A 207 -21.39 21.03 4.33
CA ASN A 207 -20.29 20.97 5.29
C ASN A 207 -20.74 21.02 6.75
N THR A 208 -21.84 21.72 7.08
CA THR A 208 -22.41 21.70 8.44
C THR A 208 -22.90 20.31 8.84
N SER A 209 -23.52 19.59 7.90
CA SER A 209 -23.94 18.21 8.15
C SER A 209 -22.75 17.25 8.26
N ALA A 210 -21.71 17.45 7.45
CA ALA A 210 -20.49 16.65 7.52
C ALA A 210 -19.74 16.84 8.84
N GLU A 211 -19.59 18.09 9.32
CA GLU A 211 -19.00 18.41 10.62
C GLU A 211 -19.75 17.73 11.78
N ALA A 212 -21.08 17.80 11.75
CA ALA A 212 -21.93 17.20 12.77
C ALA A 212 -21.76 15.66 12.82
N LEU A 213 -21.62 15.02 11.66
CA LEU A 213 -21.34 13.58 11.59
C LEU A 213 -19.95 13.24 12.14
N LEU A 214 -18.91 13.99 11.75
CA LEU A 214 -17.56 13.77 12.25
C LEU A 214 -17.52 13.91 13.78
N THR A 215 -18.20 14.92 14.32
CA THR A 215 -18.34 15.12 15.77
C THR A 215 -19.04 13.95 16.44
N ALA A 216 -20.15 13.48 15.86
CA ALA A 216 -20.94 12.36 16.40
C ALA A 216 -20.16 11.05 16.41
N ASP A 217 -19.32 10.82 15.40
CA ASP A 217 -18.44 9.65 15.29
C ASP A 217 -17.16 9.77 16.16
N GLY A 218 -16.99 10.89 16.89
CA GLY A 218 -15.88 11.11 17.82
C GLY A 218 -14.60 11.64 17.15
N GLY A 219 -14.71 12.14 15.92
CA GLY A 219 -13.60 12.74 15.19
C GLY A 219 -13.23 14.14 15.67
N ASN A 220 -11.98 14.53 15.41
CA ASN A 220 -11.48 15.87 15.71
C ASN A 220 -11.91 16.85 14.59
N THR A 221 -12.69 17.86 14.95
CA THR A 221 -13.20 18.91 14.05
C THR A 221 -12.29 20.13 13.90
N THR A 222 -11.04 20.05 14.35
CA THR A 222 -10.04 21.08 14.03
C THR A 222 -9.67 20.92 12.55
N GLN A 223 -10.07 21.91 11.74
CA GLN A 223 -9.77 21.96 10.31
C GLN A 223 -8.26 22.03 10.05
N ILE A 224 -7.83 21.34 9.00
CA ILE A 224 -6.47 21.37 8.51
C ILE A 224 -6.33 22.56 7.54
N ALA A 225 -5.38 23.44 7.84
CA ALA A 225 -5.24 24.70 7.12
C ALA A 225 -4.23 24.58 5.97
N TYR A 226 -4.61 25.11 4.80
CA TYR A 226 -3.76 25.19 3.63
C TYR A 226 -3.71 26.62 3.08
N PRO A 227 -2.64 27.01 2.38
CA PRO A 227 -2.66 28.24 1.60
C PRO A 227 -3.72 28.16 0.50
N SER A 228 -4.53 29.22 0.34
CA SER A 228 -5.64 29.25 -0.62
C SER A 228 -5.22 29.11 -2.10
N ALA A 229 -3.93 29.37 -2.39
CA ALA A 229 -3.31 29.16 -3.68
C ALA A 229 -2.96 27.68 -3.97
N TYR A 230 -2.96 26.84 -2.94
CA TYR A 230 -2.67 25.41 -3.03
C TYR A 230 -3.96 24.58 -3.03
N ILE A 231 -4.86 24.85 -2.09
CA ILE A 231 -6.21 24.27 -2.00
C ILE A 231 -7.20 25.42 -1.90
N THR A 232 -8.29 25.38 -2.66
CA THR A 232 -9.26 26.49 -2.65
C THR A 232 -9.96 26.59 -1.29
N ASN A 233 -10.43 27.79 -0.93
CA ASN A 233 -11.20 27.96 0.32
C ASN A 233 -12.47 27.09 0.34
N SER A 234 -13.09 26.83 -0.81
CA SER A 234 -14.25 25.94 -0.91
C SER A 234 -13.87 24.49 -0.62
N ASP A 235 -12.77 24.00 -1.19
CA ASP A 235 -12.33 22.62 -0.96
C ASP A 235 -11.86 22.44 0.49
N GLN A 236 -11.09 23.38 1.04
CA GLN A 236 -10.65 23.34 2.44
C GLN A 236 -11.82 23.42 3.44
N SER A 237 -12.95 24.01 3.07
CA SER A 237 -14.13 24.03 3.94
C SER A 237 -14.83 22.67 4.06
N ASN A 238 -14.49 21.73 3.17
CA ASN A 238 -14.93 20.35 3.20
C ASN A 238 -14.23 19.57 4.33
N TRP A 239 -14.85 18.49 4.81
CA TRP A 239 -14.36 17.73 5.97
C TRP A 239 -13.68 16.40 5.61
N SER A 240 -13.41 16.15 4.33
CA SER A 240 -12.97 14.82 3.87
C SER A 240 -11.58 14.43 4.35
N ASP A 241 -10.67 15.40 4.47
CA ASP A 241 -9.32 15.20 5.00
C ASP A 241 -9.32 15.02 6.52
N GLU A 242 -10.21 15.70 7.27
CA GLU A 242 -10.43 15.36 8.69
C GLU A 242 -11.08 13.99 8.87
N PHE A 243 -12.04 13.61 8.01
CA PHE A 243 -12.59 12.26 8.01
C PHE A 243 -11.51 11.23 7.70
N ALA A 244 -10.66 11.46 6.70
CA ALA A 244 -9.55 10.56 6.39
C ALA A 244 -8.57 10.44 7.58
N ARG A 245 -8.26 11.55 8.27
CA ARG A 245 -7.48 11.54 9.51
C ARG A 245 -8.15 10.71 10.60
N PHE A 246 -9.46 10.85 10.78
CA PHE A 246 -10.25 10.07 11.74
C PHE A 246 -10.21 8.58 11.40
N LEU A 247 -10.44 8.22 10.14
CA LEU A 247 -10.42 6.85 9.63
C LEU A 247 -9.08 6.14 9.88
N ARG A 248 -7.97 6.87 9.81
CA ARG A 248 -6.63 6.35 10.09
C ARG A 248 -6.42 6.01 11.58
N GLY A 249 -7.15 6.65 12.50
CA GLY A 249 -6.96 6.46 13.94
C GLY A 249 -8.08 5.68 14.63
N VAL A 250 -9.24 5.52 13.99
CA VAL A 250 -10.39 4.85 14.56
C VAL A 250 -10.22 3.33 14.55
N ASP A 251 -10.72 2.69 15.60
CA ASP A 251 -10.86 1.24 15.62
C ASP A 251 -12.27 0.84 15.17
N VAL A 252 -12.37 0.07 14.09
CA VAL A 252 -13.65 -0.35 13.49
C VAL A 252 -14.11 -1.72 13.97
N SER A 253 -13.32 -2.40 14.80
CA SER A 253 -13.68 -3.72 15.30
C SER A 253 -13.36 -3.83 16.79
N SER A 254 -13.89 -4.86 17.46
CA SER A 254 -13.62 -5.11 18.88
C SER A 254 -12.45 -6.09 19.08
N LYS A 255 -11.57 -6.22 18.08
CA LYS A 255 -10.44 -7.15 18.10
C LYS A 255 -9.24 -6.45 18.74
N ASP A 256 -8.25 -7.24 19.15
CA ASP A 256 -7.04 -6.68 19.76
C ASP A 256 -6.25 -5.86 18.72
N GLY A 257 -5.82 -4.67 19.11
CA GLY A 257 -5.19 -3.69 18.22
C GLY A 257 -6.19 -2.74 17.57
N VAL A 258 -5.71 -1.73 16.84
CA VAL A 258 -6.58 -0.75 16.16
C VAL A 258 -6.76 -1.17 14.71
N GLN A 259 -7.99 -1.52 14.30
CA GLN A 259 -8.30 -1.86 12.90
C GLN A 259 -8.63 -0.61 12.08
N SER A 260 -7.62 0.26 11.91
CA SER A 260 -7.75 1.51 11.16
C SER A 260 -8.07 1.29 9.67
N ILE A 261 -8.59 2.34 9.03
CA ILE A 261 -8.85 2.36 7.58
C ILE A 261 -7.84 3.30 6.91
N THR A 262 -7.07 2.76 5.97
CA THR A 262 -6.14 3.55 5.14
C THR A 262 -6.89 4.12 3.93
N THR A 263 -6.82 5.43 3.70
CA THR A 263 -7.50 6.07 2.56
C THR A 263 -6.50 6.47 1.48
N HIS A 264 -6.57 5.81 0.33
CA HIS A 264 -5.85 6.14 -0.89
C HIS A 264 -6.76 6.97 -1.80
N THR A 265 -6.18 7.85 -2.61
CA THR A 265 -6.94 8.69 -3.53
C THR A 265 -6.34 8.70 -4.93
N VAL A 266 -7.20 8.76 -5.93
CA VAL A 266 -6.82 8.95 -7.33
C VAL A 266 -7.66 10.07 -7.92
N ALA A 267 -7.00 11.12 -8.39
CA ALA A 267 -7.64 12.25 -9.06
C ALA A 267 -7.64 12.07 -10.58
N VAL A 268 -8.82 12.06 -11.20
CA VAL A 268 -9.00 11.96 -12.66
C VAL A 268 -8.99 13.36 -13.27
N THR A 269 -7.87 13.70 -13.88
CA THR A 269 -7.57 15.03 -14.42
C THR A 269 -7.63 15.06 -15.95
N GLY A 270 -7.37 16.20 -16.56
CA GLY A 270 -7.36 16.44 -18.01
C GLY A 270 -8.58 17.22 -18.52
N ALA A 271 -9.47 17.67 -17.64
CA ALA A 271 -10.58 18.56 -18.00
C ALA A 271 -10.33 19.98 -17.47
N SER A 272 -10.94 20.98 -18.11
CA SER A 272 -10.85 22.37 -17.64
C SER A 272 -11.48 22.59 -16.26
N SER A 273 -12.33 21.68 -15.79
CA SER A 273 -12.98 21.73 -14.47
C SER A 273 -12.06 21.32 -13.31
N ASP A 274 -10.82 20.88 -13.56
CA ASP A 274 -9.96 20.31 -12.52
C ASP A 274 -9.44 21.32 -11.49
N ASN A 275 -9.14 22.55 -11.93
CA ASN A 275 -8.60 23.60 -11.05
C ASN A 275 -7.54 23.08 -10.05
N LEU A 276 -7.76 23.21 -8.73
CA LEU A 276 -6.86 22.77 -7.67
C LEU A 276 -7.37 21.55 -6.88
N TYR A 277 -8.51 20.94 -7.26
CA TYR A 277 -9.05 19.78 -6.53
C TYR A 277 -8.06 18.60 -6.40
N PRO A 278 -7.14 18.33 -7.36
CA PRO A 278 -6.18 17.26 -7.20
C PRO A 278 -5.25 17.44 -5.99
N ASN A 279 -4.98 18.68 -5.57
CA ASN A 279 -4.23 18.96 -4.35
C ASN A 279 -5.04 18.61 -3.09
N PHE A 280 -6.36 18.85 -3.12
CA PHE A 280 -7.24 18.43 -2.03
C PHE A 280 -7.31 16.90 -1.91
N MET A 281 -7.42 16.18 -3.04
CA MET A 281 -7.34 14.71 -3.02
C MET A 281 -6.01 14.19 -2.46
N ARG A 282 -4.90 14.91 -2.71
CA ARG A 282 -3.59 14.58 -2.11
C ARG A 282 -3.59 14.79 -0.60
N ALA A 283 -4.21 15.85 -0.11
CA ALA A 283 -4.38 16.09 1.33
C ALA A 283 -5.17 14.95 1.99
N ILE A 284 -6.31 14.55 1.40
CA ILE A 284 -7.13 13.43 1.89
C ILE A 284 -6.29 12.14 2.00
N ALA A 285 -5.52 11.77 0.97
CA ALA A 285 -4.65 10.59 1.05
C ALA A 285 -3.55 10.72 2.11
N THR A 286 -2.93 11.90 2.21
CA THR A 286 -1.83 12.15 3.17
C THR A 286 -2.32 11.98 4.61
N HIS A 287 -3.47 12.57 4.94
CA HIS A 287 -4.06 12.46 6.28
C HIS A 287 -4.68 11.08 6.52
N GLY A 288 -5.19 10.42 5.48
CA GLY A 288 -5.65 9.03 5.50
C GLY A 288 -4.54 7.98 5.53
N GLY A 289 -3.26 8.37 5.46
CA GLY A 289 -2.10 7.47 5.48
C GLY A 289 -1.92 6.61 4.23
N GLY A 290 -2.65 6.92 3.15
CA GLY A 290 -2.61 6.19 1.90
C GLY A 290 -1.78 6.88 0.82
N GLN A 291 -1.90 6.35 -0.40
CA GLN A 291 -1.19 6.84 -1.57
C GLN A 291 -2.09 7.77 -2.40
N TYR A 292 -1.48 8.80 -2.99
CA TYR A 292 -2.12 9.70 -3.94
C TYR A 292 -1.56 9.48 -5.34
N TYR A 293 -2.47 9.42 -6.32
CA TYR A 293 -2.12 9.48 -7.74
C TYR A 293 -3.00 10.49 -8.49
N ALA A 294 -2.48 11.02 -9.59
CA ALA A 294 -3.27 11.74 -10.58
C ALA A 294 -3.18 11.00 -11.91
N ALA A 295 -4.29 10.91 -12.64
CA ALA A 295 -4.37 10.22 -13.91
C ALA A 295 -5.21 11.02 -14.90
N SER A 296 -4.69 11.19 -16.12
CA SER A 296 -5.38 11.88 -17.21
C SER A 296 -5.93 10.94 -18.29
N ASP A 297 -5.61 9.66 -18.22
CA ASP A 297 -6.02 8.64 -19.19
C ASP A 297 -6.20 7.27 -18.50
N VAL A 298 -6.67 6.30 -19.29
CA VAL A 298 -7.05 4.96 -18.80
C VAL A 298 -5.84 4.19 -18.31
N ASP A 299 -4.70 4.29 -19.00
CA ASP A 299 -3.50 3.53 -18.67
C ASP A 299 -2.86 4.08 -17.40
N ALA A 300 -2.81 5.40 -17.26
CA ALA A 300 -2.35 6.07 -16.05
C ALA A 300 -3.25 5.72 -14.86
N LEU A 301 -4.58 5.73 -15.04
CA LEU A 301 -5.53 5.39 -13.98
C LEU A 301 -5.45 3.91 -13.60
N ALA A 302 -5.36 3.01 -14.57
CA ALA A 302 -5.20 1.58 -14.33
C ALA A 302 -3.88 1.28 -13.60
N LYS A 303 -2.78 1.91 -14.01
CA LYS A 303 -1.47 1.80 -13.32
C LYS A 303 -1.53 2.33 -11.89
N ALA A 304 -2.16 3.49 -11.67
CA ALA A 304 -2.33 4.05 -10.34
C ALA A 304 -3.09 3.09 -9.41
N LEU A 305 -4.21 2.55 -9.87
CA LEU A 305 -5.00 1.58 -9.12
C LEU A 305 -4.22 0.29 -8.85
N LEU A 306 -3.54 -0.27 -9.86
CA LEU A 306 -2.70 -1.47 -9.71
C LEU A 306 -1.56 -1.25 -8.70
N ASN A 307 -0.91 -0.09 -8.71
CA ASN A 307 0.14 0.23 -7.74
C ASN A 307 -0.41 0.25 -6.30
N ILE A 308 -1.62 0.76 -6.09
CA ILE A 308 -2.29 0.71 -4.78
C ILE A 308 -2.58 -0.76 -4.39
N PHE A 309 -3.16 -1.57 -5.27
CA PHE A 309 -3.42 -2.98 -4.95
C PHE A 309 -2.14 -3.78 -4.67
N ASN A 310 -1.05 -3.47 -5.38
CA ASN A 310 0.25 -4.11 -5.15
C ASN A 310 0.84 -3.69 -3.79
N SER A 311 0.73 -2.43 -3.39
CA SER A 311 1.18 -1.98 -2.06
C SER A 311 0.39 -2.67 -0.94
N ILE A 312 -0.93 -2.84 -1.12
CA ILE A 312 -1.79 -3.55 -0.17
C ILE A 312 -1.39 -5.02 -0.02
N GLN A 313 -1.05 -5.72 -1.11
CA GLN A 313 -0.52 -7.10 -1.02
C GLN A 313 0.83 -7.15 -0.30
N ALA A 314 1.71 -6.21 -0.62
CA ALA A 314 3.05 -6.17 -0.08
C ALA A 314 3.09 -5.97 1.45
N VAL A 315 2.22 -5.13 1.99
CA VAL A 315 2.14 -4.86 3.45
C VAL A 315 1.74 -6.10 4.26
N ASN A 316 1.00 -7.04 3.67
CA ASN A 316 0.60 -8.29 4.34
C ASN A 316 1.66 -9.40 4.28
N SER A 317 2.78 -9.18 3.59
CA SER A 317 3.82 -10.19 3.41
C SER A 317 5.12 -9.82 4.12
N VAL A 318 5.18 -10.04 5.43
CA VAL A 318 6.47 -10.06 6.14
C VAL A 318 7.12 -11.42 5.87
N PHE A 319 8.16 -11.43 5.04
CA PHE A 319 8.87 -12.65 4.69
C PHE A 319 9.94 -12.95 5.74
N ALA A 320 9.90 -14.16 6.31
CA ALA A 320 10.99 -14.73 7.07
C ALA A 320 11.41 -16.05 6.40
N SER A 321 12.56 -16.05 5.73
CA SER A 321 13.22 -17.28 5.28
C SER A 321 14.15 -17.74 6.41
N ALA A 322 13.81 -18.85 7.07
CA ALA A 322 14.72 -19.52 7.98
C ALA A 322 15.63 -20.45 7.16
N SER A 323 16.87 -20.04 6.91
CA SER A 323 17.89 -20.96 6.38
C SER A 323 18.68 -21.56 7.54
N LEU A 324 18.53 -22.86 7.75
CA LEU A 324 19.43 -23.65 8.59
C LEU A 324 20.61 -24.08 7.71
N PRO A 325 21.85 -23.59 7.91
CA PRO A 325 23.01 -24.23 7.32
C PRO A 325 23.29 -25.53 8.09
N ILE A 326 22.56 -26.60 7.79
CA ILE A 326 22.94 -27.96 8.17
C ILE A 326 23.85 -28.50 7.07
N SER A 327 25.15 -28.54 7.37
CA SER A 327 26.10 -29.38 6.63
C SER A 327 26.19 -30.73 7.34
N VAL A 328 25.92 -31.82 6.61
CA VAL A 328 25.91 -33.21 7.11
C VAL A 328 27.31 -33.81 7.33
N SER A 329 28.40 -33.05 7.16
CA SER A 329 29.77 -33.58 7.15
C SER A 329 30.66 -33.25 8.36
N ALA A 330 30.15 -32.57 9.41
CA ALA A 330 30.96 -32.18 10.57
C ALA A 330 30.25 -32.43 11.92
N GLN A 331 30.14 -33.69 12.34
CA GLN A 331 29.71 -34.06 13.70
C GLN A 331 30.75 -33.60 14.73
N GLY A 332 30.58 -32.44 15.35
CA GLY A 332 31.39 -32.10 16.53
C GLY A 332 31.33 -30.68 17.08
N THR A 333 30.89 -29.65 16.35
CA THR A 333 30.83 -28.29 16.92
C THR A 333 29.75 -27.42 16.25
N TYR A 334 28.47 -27.68 16.50
CA TYR A 334 27.40 -26.76 16.07
C TYR A 334 27.09 -25.76 17.20
N LYS A 335 27.12 -24.47 16.89
CA LYS A 335 26.56 -23.43 17.77
C LYS A 335 25.04 -23.39 17.54
N ASN A 336 24.26 -23.30 18.61
CA ASN A 336 22.80 -23.14 18.56
C ASN A 336 22.42 -21.73 18.07
N GLN A 337 22.61 -21.47 16.77
CA GLN A 337 22.40 -20.17 16.14
C GLN A 337 21.49 -20.36 14.94
N VAL A 338 20.33 -19.71 14.96
CA VAL A 338 19.35 -19.69 13.87
C VAL A 338 19.34 -18.29 13.29
N PHE A 339 19.68 -18.16 12.01
CA PHE A 339 19.63 -16.88 11.30
C PHE A 339 18.37 -16.78 10.47
N VAL A 340 17.65 -15.67 10.64
CA VAL A 340 16.39 -15.40 9.96
C VAL A 340 16.54 -14.11 9.17
N GLY A 341 16.50 -14.23 7.85
CA GLY A 341 16.43 -13.07 6.96
C GLY A 341 15.00 -12.56 6.95
N MET A 342 14.79 -11.32 7.38
CA MET A 342 13.51 -10.64 7.38
C MET A 342 13.53 -9.51 6.36
N PHE A 343 12.48 -9.43 5.54
CA PHE A 343 12.33 -8.36 4.54
C PHE A 343 10.89 -7.89 4.48
N ARG A 344 10.71 -6.60 4.21
CA ARG A 344 9.41 -5.98 3.99
C ARG A 344 9.51 -5.02 2.80
N PRO A 345 8.61 -5.09 1.81
CA PRO A 345 8.56 -4.09 0.76
C PRO A 345 8.25 -2.71 1.33
N ASP A 346 8.68 -1.65 0.64
CA ASP A 346 8.34 -0.28 1.01
C ASP A 346 6.82 -0.09 1.05
N ALA A 347 6.33 0.58 2.09
CA ALA A 347 4.88 0.77 2.31
C ALA A 347 4.21 1.60 1.19
N LEU A 348 5.01 2.37 0.44
CA LEU A 348 4.55 3.19 -0.68
C LEU A 348 4.88 2.55 -2.04
N ALA A 349 5.20 1.25 -2.06
CA ALA A 349 5.55 0.47 -3.26
C ALA A 349 6.69 1.10 -4.09
N ARG A 350 7.60 1.83 -3.44
CA ARG A 350 8.86 2.20 -4.08
C ARG A 350 9.66 0.91 -4.32
N PRO A 351 10.54 0.87 -5.34
CA PRO A 351 11.40 -0.29 -5.62
C PRO A 351 12.54 -0.38 -4.58
N ARG A 352 12.19 -0.43 -3.29
CA ARG A 352 13.07 -0.46 -2.13
C ARG A 352 12.47 -1.42 -1.12
N TRP A 353 13.26 -2.34 -0.62
CA TRP A 353 12.84 -3.28 0.41
C TRP A 353 13.73 -3.09 1.63
N VAL A 354 13.12 -2.92 2.79
CA VAL A 354 13.86 -2.93 4.04
C VAL A 354 14.16 -4.39 4.40
N GLY A 355 15.37 -4.64 4.90
CA GLY A 355 15.83 -5.98 5.22
C GLY A 355 16.69 -5.99 6.47
N ASN A 356 16.62 -7.10 7.21
CA ASN A 356 17.44 -7.32 8.39
C ASN A 356 17.73 -8.82 8.55
N LEU A 357 18.87 -9.13 9.15
CA LEU A 357 19.25 -10.49 9.50
C LEU A 357 19.19 -10.61 11.01
N LYS A 358 18.25 -11.41 11.53
CA LYS A 358 18.06 -11.62 12.96
C LYS A 358 18.60 -12.97 13.38
N GLN A 359 19.34 -13.02 14.50
CA GLN A 359 19.79 -14.29 15.07
C GLN A 359 18.90 -14.66 16.26
N TYR A 360 18.55 -15.94 16.36
CA TYR A 360 17.79 -16.59 17.42
C TYR A 360 18.49 -17.91 17.80
N GLN A 361 17.90 -18.66 18.74
CA GLN A 361 18.38 -19.99 19.12
C GLN A 361 17.22 -20.98 19.17
N ILE A 362 17.48 -22.28 19.15
CA ILE A 362 16.44 -23.27 19.49
C ILE A 362 16.41 -23.45 21.01
N VAL A 363 15.24 -23.29 21.61
CA VAL A 363 14.99 -23.59 23.03
C VAL A 363 14.20 -24.89 23.14
N TYR A 364 14.53 -25.66 24.17
CA TYR A 364 13.86 -26.93 24.48
C TYR A 364 13.10 -26.77 25.80
N ASP A 365 11.80 -26.99 25.75
CA ASP A 365 10.95 -27.03 26.95
C ASP A 365 10.81 -28.48 27.41
N ARG A 366 11.36 -28.78 28.60
CA ARG A 366 11.27 -30.11 29.22
C ARG A 366 9.87 -30.45 29.74
N ALA A 367 9.03 -29.46 30.03
CA ALA A 367 7.70 -29.70 30.58
C ALA A 367 6.72 -30.21 29.51
N THR A 368 6.88 -29.71 28.29
CA THR A 368 6.03 -30.06 27.13
C THR A 368 6.74 -30.96 26.11
N ASP A 369 8.01 -31.30 26.35
CA ASP A 369 8.88 -32.06 25.45
C ASP A 369 8.91 -31.49 24.02
N SER A 370 9.02 -30.17 23.91
CA SER A 370 8.91 -29.45 22.63
C SER A 370 10.08 -28.53 22.35
N LEU A 371 10.46 -28.40 21.07
CA LEU A 371 11.43 -27.42 20.59
C LEU A 371 10.70 -26.18 20.07
N ALA A 372 11.23 -25.00 20.37
CA ALA A 372 10.73 -23.73 19.85
C ALA A 372 11.90 -22.82 19.43
N LEU A 373 11.62 -21.85 18.58
CA LEU A 373 12.56 -20.76 18.36
C LEU A 373 12.55 -19.86 19.59
N GLY A 374 13.70 -19.63 20.20
CA GLY A 374 13.88 -18.81 21.38
C GLY A 374 14.60 -17.50 21.08
N ASP A 375 14.16 -16.46 21.77
CA ASP A 375 14.80 -15.16 21.80
C ASP A 375 16.13 -15.20 22.60
N SER A 376 16.81 -14.06 22.64
CA SER A 376 18.06 -13.89 23.38
C SER A 376 17.93 -14.06 24.90
N LEU A 377 16.70 -14.01 25.44
CA LEU A 377 16.39 -14.25 26.85
C LEU A 377 15.94 -15.68 27.14
N GLY A 378 15.77 -16.51 26.09
CA GLY A 378 15.31 -17.90 26.21
C GLY A 378 13.80 -18.08 26.18
N ASN A 379 13.02 -17.02 25.92
CA ASN A 379 11.57 -17.11 25.74
C ASN A 379 11.23 -17.50 24.30
N PRO A 380 10.05 -18.10 24.03
CA PRO A 380 9.57 -18.33 22.67
C PRO A 380 9.54 -17.04 21.85
N ALA A 381 10.25 -17.02 20.72
CA ALA A 381 10.31 -15.87 19.82
C ALA A 381 9.10 -15.80 18.89
N LEU A 382 8.40 -16.92 18.67
CA LEU A 382 7.23 -17.01 17.79
C LEU A 382 5.96 -17.23 18.58
N ASN A 383 4.87 -16.63 18.11
CA ASN A 383 3.53 -16.93 18.58
C ASN A 383 3.07 -18.27 18.00
N SER A 384 2.73 -19.23 18.87
CA SER A 384 2.36 -20.59 18.46
C SER A 384 1.05 -20.67 17.65
N ALA A 385 0.18 -19.67 17.75
CA ALA A 385 -1.09 -19.64 17.02
C ALA A 385 -0.94 -19.05 15.61
N THR A 386 -0.02 -18.10 15.42
CA THR A 386 0.10 -17.34 14.17
C THR A 386 1.40 -17.61 13.40
N GLY A 387 2.41 -18.16 14.06
CA GLY A 387 3.75 -18.37 13.48
C GLY A 387 4.58 -17.10 13.30
N PHE A 388 4.05 -15.93 13.66
CA PHE A 388 4.78 -14.65 13.59
C PHE A 388 5.67 -14.43 14.82
N PHE A 389 6.68 -13.57 14.68
CA PHE A 389 7.49 -13.14 15.81
C PHE A 389 6.64 -12.41 16.84
N HIS A 390 6.88 -12.68 18.12
CA HIS A 390 6.29 -11.88 19.20
C HIS A 390 6.83 -10.45 19.12
N PRO A 391 5.98 -9.42 19.27
CA PRO A 391 6.45 -8.03 19.34
C PRO A 391 7.44 -7.78 20.48
N SER A 392 7.37 -8.59 21.54
CA SER A 392 8.29 -8.56 22.68
C SER A 392 9.54 -9.42 22.50
N ALA A 393 9.66 -10.18 21.40
CA ALA A 393 10.84 -11.02 21.16
C ALA A 393 12.08 -10.14 20.95
N ILE A 394 13.22 -10.61 21.44
CA ILE A 394 14.49 -9.88 21.35
C ILE A 394 15.50 -10.76 20.64
N SER A 395 15.82 -10.43 19.39
CA SER A 395 16.87 -11.13 18.66
C SER A 395 18.26 -10.90 19.26
N TYR A 396 19.19 -11.80 18.98
CA TYR A 396 20.59 -11.61 19.36
C TYR A 396 21.17 -10.37 18.66
N TRP A 397 22.05 -9.68 19.38
CA TRP A 397 22.67 -8.40 18.99
C TRP A 397 21.76 -7.16 19.07
N THR A 398 20.48 -7.33 19.39
CA THR A 398 19.59 -6.21 19.70
C THR A 398 19.91 -5.64 21.08
N THR A 399 20.08 -4.33 21.14
CA THR A 399 20.31 -3.58 22.38
C THR A 399 19.40 -2.35 22.42
N ASP A 400 19.23 -1.74 23.59
CA ASP A 400 18.47 -0.50 23.70
C ASP A 400 19.13 0.63 22.88
N SER A 401 18.32 1.47 22.25
CA SER A 401 18.80 2.63 21.49
C SER A 401 17.83 3.81 21.60
N THR A 402 18.26 4.99 21.13
CA THR A 402 17.40 6.18 20.98
C THR A 402 17.17 6.52 19.50
N PHE A 403 17.58 5.64 18.59
CA PHE A 403 17.58 5.91 17.14
C PHE A 403 16.16 6.19 16.62
N TRP A 404 15.15 5.58 17.22
CA TRP A 404 13.76 5.65 16.74
C TRP A 404 12.91 6.70 17.45
N ILE A 405 13.51 7.70 18.11
CA ILE A 405 12.77 8.70 18.88
C ILE A 405 11.80 9.53 18.02
N ASN A 406 12.19 9.85 16.78
CA ASN A 406 11.36 10.61 15.84
C ASN A 406 10.42 9.72 15.01
N ASN A 407 10.62 8.40 15.05
CA ASN A 407 9.78 7.43 14.34
C ASN A 407 9.57 6.13 15.14
N PRO A 408 8.85 6.17 16.28
CA PRO A 408 8.63 5.00 17.11
C PRO A 408 7.83 3.92 16.37
N SER A 409 8.27 2.66 16.49
CA SER A 409 7.64 1.51 15.81
C SER A 409 7.61 0.27 16.71
N GLY A 410 6.76 -0.70 16.35
CA GLY A 410 6.49 -1.92 17.11
C GLY A 410 5.16 -1.88 17.87
N THR A 411 4.86 -2.97 18.57
CA THR A 411 3.63 -3.11 19.37
C THR A 411 3.96 -3.48 20.82
N PRO A 412 3.87 -2.54 21.79
CA PRO A 412 3.59 -1.12 21.61
C PRO A 412 4.72 -0.38 20.90
N ALA A 413 4.42 0.79 20.32
CA ALA A 413 5.41 1.61 19.63
C ALA A 413 6.52 2.03 20.59
N SER A 414 7.77 1.83 20.17
CA SER A 414 8.96 2.10 21.00
C SER A 414 10.01 2.87 20.20
N ALA A 415 10.64 3.85 20.87
CA ALA A 415 11.76 4.63 20.38
C ALA A 415 13.11 3.88 20.45
N SER A 416 13.13 2.67 21.03
CA SER A 416 14.31 1.82 21.20
C SER A 416 14.28 0.65 20.23
N ASP A 417 15.44 0.23 19.72
CA ASP A 417 15.59 -1.00 18.94
C ASP A 417 15.14 -2.26 19.71
N ARG A 418 15.14 -2.23 21.04
CA ARG A 418 14.71 -3.33 21.89
C ARG A 418 13.31 -3.06 22.48
N PRO A 419 12.38 -4.04 22.47
CA PRO A 419 12.42 -5.27 21.67
C PRO A 419 12.29 -4.96 20.17
N ASP A 420 12.92 -5.80 19.34
CA ASP A 420 12.89 -5.66 17.89
C ASP A 420 11.81 -6.52 17.23
N GLY A 421 11.43 -7.64 17.85
CA GLY A 421 10.26 -8.44 17.52
C GLY A 421 10.02 -8.67 16.02
N ASP A 422 8.78 -8.42 15.62
CA ASP A 422 8.26 -8.49 14.25
C ASP A 422 8.69 -7.31 13.35
N VAL A 423 9.25 -6.25 13.92
CA VAL A 423 9.69 -5.07 13.16
C VAL A 423 11.02 -5.37 12.46
N VAL A 424 11.01 -5.35 11.13
CA VAL A 424 12.17 -5.73 10.31
C VAL A 424 13.35 -4.80 10.57
N GLU A 425 13.11 -3.50 10.62
CA GLU A 425 14.13 -2.44 10.64
C GLU A 425 14.88 -2.32 11.98
N LYS A 426 14.31 -2.89 13.05
CA LYS A 426 14.83 -2.75 14.41
C LYS A 426 15.81 -3.87 14.77
N GLY A 427 16.78 -3.52 15.61
CA GLY A 427 17.70 -4.46 16.24
C GLY A 427 18.64 -5.19 15.29
N SER A 428 19.29 -6.22 15.84
CA SER A 428 20.18 -7.15 15.14
C SER A 428 21.21 -6.47 14.21
N VAL A 429 21.47 -7.07 13.04
CA VAL A 429 22.48 -6.61 12.07
C VAL A 429 22.17 -5.20 11.57
N ALA A 430 20.90 -4.84 11.38
CA ALA A 430 20.52 -3.47 11.02
C ALA A 430 21.00 -2.46 12.08
N GLN A 431 20.73 -2.73 13.37
CA GLN A 431 21.23 -1.88 14.47
C GLN A 431 22.75 -1.86 14.53
N LEU A 432 23.42 -3.00 14.35
CA LEU A 432 24.89 -3.06 14.34
C LEU A 432 25.49 -2.21 13.22
N LEU A 433 24.92 -2.27 12.01
CA LEU A 433 25.35 -1.46 10.88
C LEU A 433 25.13 0.03 11.15
N ARG A 434 23.94 0.42 11.64
CA ARG A 434 23.67 1.81 12.00
C ARG A 434 24.64 2.31 13.08
N SER A 435 24.91 1.50 14.09
CA SER A 435 25.81 1.86 15.19
C SER A 435 27.26 1.96 14.73
N ALA A 436 27.71 1.04 13.88
CA ALA A 436 29.09 1.01 13.37
C ALA A 436 29.38 2.17 12.39
N TYR A 437 28.37 2.64 11.65
CA TYR A 437 28.52 3.67 10.63
C TYR A 437 27.67 4.91 10.88
N ALA A 438 27.40 5.23 12.15
CA ALA A 438 26.49 6.31 12.53
C ALA A 438 26.88 7.69 11.99
N THR A 439 28.18 7.95 11.82
CA THR A 439 28.70 9.26 11.37
C THR A 439 29.30 9.23 9.98
N SER A 440 29.72 8.05 9.48
CA SER A 440 30.36 7.93 8.18
C SER A 440 30.27 6.51 7.64
N GLN A 441 29.91 6.40 6.36
CA GLN A 441 29.95 5.14 5.61
C GLN A 441 31.32 4.86 4.99
N ALA A 442 32.34 5.70 5.22
CA ALA A 442 33.64 5.60 4.52
C ALA A 442 34.31 4.23 4.70
N THR A 443 34.25 3.67 5.91
CA THR A 443 34.83 2.37 6.27
C THR A 443 33.93 1.18 5.94
N ARG A 444 32.68 1.40 5.51
CA ARG A 444 31.75 0.30 5.17
C ARG A 444 32.24 -0.45 3.93
N PRO A 445 32.53 -1.76 4.06
CA PRO A 445 33.05 -2.57 2.95
C PRO A 445 31.89 -3.00 2.06
N VAL A 446 31.60 -2.21 1.04
CA VAL A 446 30.66 -2.56 -0.02
C VAL A 446 31.46 -2.78 -1.30
N PHE A 447 31.26 -3.93 -1.93
CA PHE A 447 31.99 -4.33 -3.12
C PHE A 447 31.06 -4.34 -4.33
N THR A 448 31.65 -4.10 -5.50
CA THR A 448 31.00 -4.19 -6.80
C THR A 448 31.93 -4.88 -7.77
N CYS A 449 31.35 -5.52 -8.77
CA CYS A 449 32.09 -6.19 -9.83
C CYS A 449 31.67 -5.59 -11.17
N ILE A 450 32.64 -4.99 -11.87
CA ILE A 450 32.41 -4.40 -13.19
C ILE A 450 33.17 -5.25 -14.21
N GLY A 451 32.43 -6.10 -14.93
CA GLY A 451 32.97 -6.95 -15.98
C GLY A 451 33.88 -8.09 -15.49
N CYS A 452 33.80 -8.49 -14.23
CA CYS A 452 34.53 -9.66 -13.75
C CYS A 452 33.84 -10.97 -14.22
N PRO A 453 34.61 -12.03 -14.49
CA PRO A 453 34.05 -13.36 -14.75
C PRO A 453 33.24 -13.91 -13.58
N ASP A 454 32.33 -14.84 -13.88
CA ASP A 454 31.60 -15.61 -12.87
C ASP A 454 32.57 -16.31 -11.91
N GLY A 455 32.26 -16.26 -10.61
CA GLY A 455 33.09 -16.87 -9.56
C GLY A 455 34.33 -16.05 -9.15
N THR A 456 34.47 -14.81 -9.64
CA THR A 456 35.55 -13.91 -9.19
C THR A 456 35.45 -13.66 -7.69
N THR A 457 36.53 -13.92 -6.96
CA THR A 457 36.65 -13.52 -5.55
C THR A 457 36.97 -12.04 -5.48
N LEU A 458 36.01 -11.24 -5.02
CA LEU A 458 36.21 -9.80 -4.84
C LEU A 458 37.20 -9.55 -3.69
N SER A 459 38.19 -8.72 -3.94
CA SER A 459 39.20 -8.33 -2.96
C SER A 459 38.93 -6.93 -2.40
N ALA A 460 39.77 -6.47 -1.47
CA ALA A 460 39.72 -5.10 -0.96
C ALA A 460 40.27 -4.05 -1.95
N SER A 461 40.58 -4.45 -3.19
CA SER A 461 41.13 -3.56 -4.23
C SER A 461 40.19 -2.40 -4.55
N MET A 462 40.75 -1.23 -4.89
CA MET A 462 39.94 -0.04 -5.16
C MET A 462 39.00 -0.20 -6.35
N SER A 463 39.38 -1.00 -7.35
CA SER A 463 38.56 -1.31 -8.53
C SER A 463 37.29 -2.10 -8.22
N GLU A 464 37.27 -2.84 -7.10
CA GLU A 464 36.16 -3.70 -6.67
C GLU A 464 35.33 -3.06 -5.55
N ARG A 465 35.68 -1.85 -5.11
CA ARG A 465 34.98 -1.13 -4.04
C ARG A 465 33.86 -0.28 -4.63
N LEU A 466 32.65 -0.40 -4.09
CA LEU A 466 31.56 0.53 -4.38
C LEU A 466 31.81 1.82 -3.61
N VAL A 467 32.62 2.72 -4.17
CA VAL A 467 32.98 4.01 -3.59
C VAL A 467 33.06 5.06 -4.68
N ASP A 468 32.78 6.32 -4.34
CA ASP A 468 32.81 7.43 -5.33
C ASP A 468 34.17 7.57 -6.01
N THR A 469 35.24 7.32 -5.26
CA THR A 469 36.63 7.34 -5.72
C THR A 469 37.00 6.17 -6.64
N ASN A 470 36.11 5.21 -6.90
CA ASN A 470 36.36 4.14 -7.88
C ASN A 470 36.03 4.66 -9.29
N PRO A 471 37.05 4.93 -10.13
CA PRO A 471 36.82 5.53 -11.45
C PRO A 471 36.16 4.57 -12.44
N ALA A 472 36.13 3.27 -12.17
CA ALA A 472 35.47 2.29 -13.03
C ALA A 472 33.95 2.42 -13.00
N ILE A 473 33.39 2.95 -11.90
CA ILE A 473 31.95 3.22 -11.78
C ILE A 473 31.68 4.53 -12.51
N THR A 474 31.08 4.49 -13.69
CA THR A 474 30.85 5.70 -14.50
C THR A 474 29.42 6.24 -14.35
N SER A 475 29.22 7.54 -14.59
CA SER A 475 27.88 8.15 -14.56
C SER A 475 26.90 7.50 -15.55
N ALA A 476 27.40 7.07 -16.71
CA ALA A 476 26.62 6.38 -17.73
C ALA A 476 26.07 5.03 -17.25
N MET A 477 26.87 4.27 -16.48
CA MET A 477 26.43 2.99 -15.91
C MET A 477 25.29 3.16 -14.90
N LEU A 478 25.31 4.25 -14.13
CA LEU A 478 24.30 4.54 -13.11
C LEU A 478 23.13 5.38 -13.64
N GLY A 479 23.15 5.81 -14.90
CA GLY A 479 22.12 6.68 -15.48
C GLY A 479 22.09 8.11 -14.91
N THR A 480 23.16 8.54 -14.24
CA THR A 480 23.25 9.89 -13.63
C THR A 480 23.76 10.93 -14.62
N SER A 481 23.28 12.16 -14.51
CA SER A 481 23.61 13.26 -15.43
C SER A 481 24.89 14.00 -15.03
N THR A 482 25.30 13.95 -13.76
CA THR A 482 26.47 14.68 -13.23
C THR A 482 27.35 13.83 -12.32
N ALA A 483 28.60 14.26 -12.11
CA ALA A 483 29.50 13.64 -11.14
C ALA A 483 28.98 13.76 -9.69
N THR A 484 28.32 14.87 -9.37
CA THR A 484 27.69 15.09 -8.05
C THR A 484 26.55 14.11 -7.81
N GLU A 485 25.68 13.91 -8.80
CA GLU A 485 24.57 12.97 -8.72
C GLU A 485 25.07 11.51 -8.62
N ARG A 486 26.12 11.18 -9.38
CA ARG A 486 26.84 9.90 -9.26
C ARG A 486 27.36 9.68 -7.84
N ALA A 487 28.05 10.67 -7.27
CA ALA A 487 28.60 10.57 -5.93
C ALA A 487 27.49 10.41 -4.87
N ALA A 488 26.41 11.18 -5.00
CA ALA A 488 25.24 11.07 -4.14
C ALA A 488 24.62 9.67 -4.21
N LEU A 489 24.38 9.13 -5.41
CA LEU A 489 23.82 7.79 -5.57
C LEU A 489 24.72 6.70 -4.99
N ILE A 490 26.05 6.78 -5.20
CA ILE A 490 26.98 5.81 -4.62
C ILE A 490 26.96 5.89 -3.09
N ASN A 491 26.94 7.09 -2.51
CA ASN A 491 26.86 7.24 -1.05
C ASN A 491 25.53 6.73 -0.50
N TRP A 492 24.42 6.98 -1.20
CA TRP A 492 23.10 6.44 -0.86
C TRP A 492 23.08 4.91 -0.85
N LEU A 493 23.60 4.26 -1.90
CA LEU A 493 23.72 2.79 -1.98
C LEU A 493 24.56 2.20 -0.84
N ARG A 494 25.52 2.99 -0.32
CA ARG A 494 26.33 2.62 0.84
C ARG A 494 25.64 2.90 2.18
N GLY A 495 24.43 3.44 2.19
CA GLY A 495 23.64 3.71 3.39
C GLY A 495 23.84 5.10 3.98
N ALA A 496 24.25 6.08 3.17
CA ALA A 496 24.18 7.48 3.58
C ALA A 496 22.75 8.00 3.39
N ASP A 497 22.20 8.62 4.43
CA ASP A 497 20.95 9.37 4.32
C ASP A 497 21.24 10.72 3.66
N ASN A 498 21.02 10.79 2.35
CA ASN A 498 21.23 11.98 1.53
C ASN A 498 20.01 12.32 0.67
N ASN A 499 18.89 11.63 0.94
CA ASN A 499 17.61 11.85 0.30
C ASN A 499 16.57 12.43 1.29
N ASP A 500 16.99 12.67 2.54
CA ASP A 500 16.22 13.25 3.65
C ASP A 500 14.84 12.58 3.85
N ASP A 501 14.72 11.31 3.45
CA ASP A 501 13.50 10.51 3.57
C ASP A 501 13.55 9.52 4.73
N GLU A 502 14.70 9.43 5.42
CA GLU A 502 14.83 8.71 6.68
C GLU A 502 14.69 9.68 7.85
N LEU A 503 13.62 9.51 8.63
CA LEU A 503 13.39 10.26 9.87
C LEU A 503 14.22 9.64 11.00
N GLY A 504 15.55 9.68 10.86
CA GLY A 504 16.51 9.26 11.89
C GLY A 504 16.32 10.01 13.23
N PRO A 505 17.16 9.74 14.25
CA PRO A 505 17.04 10.34 15.57
C PRO A 505 17.13 11.86 15.59
#